data_AF-A0A392M2V3-F1
#
_entry.id   AF-A0A392M2V3-F1
#
_cell.length_a   1.000
_cell.length_b   1.000
_cell.length_c   1.000
_cell.angle_alpha   90.00
_cell.angle_beta   90.00
_cell.angle_gamma   90.00
#
_symmetry.space_group_name_H-M   'P 1'
#
loop_
_entity.id
_entity.type
_entity.pdbx_description
1 polymer ?
#
loop_
_entity_poly.entity_id
_entity_poly.type
_entity_poly.pdbx_seq_one_letter_code
_entity_poly.pdbx_strand_id
1 'polypeptide(L)'
;MVMIQHSSNLYAANGAAVVFAEKGHFDVSKDIFTQVQEAASGSVFVQMPDVWINLAHVYFAQGNFALAVKMYQNCLRKFYHNTDSQVLLYLARTYYEAEQWQDCIKTLQRAIHLAPSNYTLRFDAGVAMQKFSASTLQKAKRTADELSILTQN
;
A
#
# COMPACT_ATOMS: atom_id res chain seq x y z
N MET A 1 26.90 9.38 1.99
CA MET A 1 27.55 9.45 0.67
C MET A 1 28.19 8.13 0.19
N VAL A 2 28.56 7.18 1.07
CA VAL A 2 29.29 5.95 0.68
C VAL A 2 28.44 4.94 -0.13
N MET A 3 27.13 4.85 0.11
CA MET A 3 26.26 3.91 -0.63
C MET A 3 26.06 4.25 -2.11
N ILE A 4 26.21 5.52 -2.50
CA ILE A 4 25.97 5.95 -3.89
C ILE A 4 27.18 5.57 -4.78
N GLN A 5 28.38 5.42 -4.20
CA GLN A 5 29.60 5.12 -4.96
C GLN A 5 29.68 3.68 -5.48
N HIS A 6 28.93 2.75 -4.89
CA HIS A 6 28.88 1.36 -5.34
C HIS A 6 27.43 0.89 -5.45
N SER A 7 26.89 0.84 -6.66
CA SER A 7 25.54 0.33 -6.94
C SER A 7 25.33 -1.10 -6.42
N SER A 8 26.39 -1.92 -6.35
CA SER A 8 26.39 -3.24 -5.71
C SER A 8 26.07 -3.19 -4.21
N ASN A 9 26.40 -2.11 -3.52
CA ASN A 9 26.10 -1.90 -2.11
C ASN A 9 24.59 -1.66 -1.87
N LEU A 10 23.89 -1.05 -2.84
CA LEU A 10 22.45 -0.80 -2.73
C LEU A 10 21.63 -2.10 -2.76
N TYR A 11 21.97 -3.03 -3.65
CA TYR A 11 21.29 -4.33 -3.72
C TYR A 11 21.58 -5.19 -2.48
N ALA A 12 22.82 -5.17 -1.98
CA ALA A 12 23.17 -5.86 -0.75
C ALA A 12 22.42 -5.28 0.47
N ALA A 13 22.36 -3.95 0.58
CA ALA A 13 21.59 -3.27 1.63
C ALA A 13 20.09 -3.57 1.54
N ASN A 14 19.52 -3.59 0.33
CA ASN A 14 18.13 -4.01 0.10
C ASN A 14 17.88 -5.44 0.56
N GLY A 15 18.78 -6.39 0.22
CA GLY A 15 18.70 -7.77 0.68
C GLY A 15 18.77 -7.88 2.21
N ALA A 16 19.69 -7.15 2.84
CA ALA A 16 19.79 -7.12 4.31
C ALA A 16 18.51 -6.59 4.96
N ALA A 17 17.92 -5.52 4.41
CA ALA A 17 16.66 -4.97 4.89
C ALA A 17 15.49 -5.95 4.79
N VAL A 18 15.42 -6.74 3.71
CA VAL A 18 14.43 -7.83 3.57
C VAL A 18 14.60 -8.86 4.69
N VAL A 19 15.83 -9.32 4.95
CA VAL A 19 16.10 -10.28 6.04
C VAL A 19 15.69 -9.73 7.40
N PHE A 20 15.93 -8.44 7.67
CA PHE A 20 15.45 -7.81 8.90
C PHE A 20 13.92 -7.76 8.97
N ALA A 21 13.24 -7.45 7.86
CA ALA A 21 11.77 -7.45 7.81
C ALA A 21 11.18 -8.85 8.07
N GLU A 22 11.76 -9.89 7.45
CA GLU A 22 11.31 -11.28 7.63
C GLU A 22 11.47 -11.76 9.09
N LYS A 23 12.46 -11.23 9.81
CA LYS A 23 12.66 -11.48 11.25
C LYS A 23 11.79 -10.60 12.16
N GLY A 24 10.94 -9.74 11.59
CA GLY A 24 10.09 -8.82 12.34
C GLY A 24 10.82 -7.58 12.89
N HIS A 25 12.09 -7.37 12.51
CA HIS A 25 12.86 -6.18 12.89
C HIS A 25 12.50 -4.99 11.99
N PHE A 26 11.24 -4.55 12.06
CA PHE A 26 10.66 -3.58 11.13
C PHE A 26 11.31 -2.20 11.19
N ASP A 27 11.73 -1.71 12.36
CA ASP A 27 12.37 -0.39 12.46
C ASP A 27 13.75 -0.36 11.79
N VAL A 28 14.58 -1.37 12.03
CA VAL A 28 15.88 -1.50 11.38
C VAL A 28 15.72 -1.65 9.87
N SER A 29 14.77 -2.50 9.45
CA SER A 29 14.47 -2.70 8.04
C SER A 29 14.02 -1.41 7.34
N LYS A 30 13.10 -0.66 7.97
CA LYS A 30 12.60 0.64 7.49
C LYS A 30 13.73 1.65 7.30
N ASP A 31 14.65 1.75 8.26
CA ASP A 31 15.76 2.70 8.21
C ASP A 31 16.71 2.38 7.06
N ILE A 32 16.99 1.09 6.81
CA ILE A 32 17.82 0.67 5.67
C ILE A 32 17.09 0.90 4.36
N PHE A 33 15.82 0.50 4.24
CA PHE A 33 15.04 0.73 3.02
C PHE A 33 14.91 2.22 2.68
N THR A 34 14.75 3.09 3.68
CA THR A 34 14.71 4.55 3.48
C THR A 34 16.02 5.05 2.89
N GLN A 35 17.17 4.62 3.45
CA GLN A 35 18.47 5.01 2.93
C GLN A 35 18.70 4.50 1.48
N VAL A 36 18.29 3.27 1.19
CA VAL A 36 18.38 2.71 -0.16
C VAL A 36 17.47 3.47 -1.12
N GLN A 37 16.25 3.83 -0.69
CA GLN A 37 15.30 4.61 -1.49
C GLN A 37 15.86 5.99 -1.83
N GLU A 38 16.44 6.70 -0.85
CA GLU A 38 17.03 8.02 -1.06
C GLU A 38 18.19 7.96 -2.06
N ALA A 39 19.09 6.99 -1.89
CA ALA A 39 20.21 6.77 -2.79
C ALA A 39 19.75 6.39 -4.21
N ALA A 40 18.76 5.51 -4.35
CA ALA A 40 18.19 5.12 -5.63
C ALA A 40 17.41 6.28 -6.29
N SER A 41 16.73 7.13 -5.50
CA SER A 41 15.99 8.28 -6.03
C SER A 41 16.90 9.36 -6.60
N GLY A 42 18.12 9.51 -6.06
CA GLY A 42 19.13 10.43 -6.57
C GLY A 42 19.91 9.93 -7.80
N SER A 43 19.67 8.69 -8.24
CA SER A 43 20.38 8.09 -9.37
C SER A 43 19.45 7.80 -10.54
N VAL A 44 19.81 8.26 -11.74
CA VAL A 44 19.06 7.94 -12.97
C VAL A 44 19.34 6.50 -13.42
N PHE A 45 20.51 5.96 -13.10
CA PHE A 45 20.98 4.65 -13.56
C PHE A 45 20.50 3.47 -12.71
N VAL A 46 19.97 3.73 -11.51
CA VAL A 46 19.52 2.68 -10.59
C VAL A 46 18.00 2.71 -10.49
N GLN A 47 17.35 1.67 -11.01
CA GLN A 47 15.90 1.47 -10.90
C GLN A 47 15.66 0.25 -10.00
N MET A 48 15.07 0.48 -8.82
CA MET A 48 14.82 -0.57 -7.84
C MET A 48 13.38 -0.46 -7.29
N PRO A 49 12.34 -0.72 -8.11
CA PRO A 49 10.94 -0.61 -7.69
C PRO A 49 10.63 -1.42 -6.42
N ASP A 50 11.31 -2.54 -6.24
CA ASP A 50 11.19 -3.41 -5.06
C ASP A 50 11.46 -2.68 -3.74
N VAL A 51 12.33 -1.65 -3.73
CA VAL A 51 12.62 -0.86 -2.52
C VAL A 51 11.38 -0.11 -2.05
N TRP A 52 10.62 0.47 -2.98
CA TRP A 52 9.37 1.16 -2.65
C TRP A 52 8.30 0.17 -2.19
N ILE A 53 8.21 -0.99 -2.85
CA ILE A 53 7.26 -2.06 -2.49
C ILE A 53 7.58 -2.61 -1.10
N ASN A 54 8.85 -2.91 -0.82
CA ASN A 54 9.28 -3.46 0.46
C ASN A 54 9.13 -2.45 1.59
N LEU A 55 9.50 -1.18 1.37
CA LEU A 55 9.25 -0.12 2.34
C LEU A 55 7.75 0.05 2.61
N ALA A 56 6.90 -0.08 1.58
CA ALA A 56 5.45 -0.09 1.75
C ALA A 56 4.97 -1.28 2.58
N HIS A 57 5.48 -2.50 2.35
CA HIS A 57 5.18 -3.68 3.16
C HIS A 57 5.58 -3.48 4.63
N VAL A 58 6.74 -2.88 4.89
CA VAL A 58 7.18 -2.58 6.25
C VAL A 58 6.25 -1.57 6.92
N TYR A 59 5.89 -0.47 6.23
CA TYR A 59 4.90 0.47 6.76
C TYR A 59 3.54 -0.17 7.01
N PHE A 60 3.08 -1.04 6.10
CA PHE A 60 1.85 -1.81 6.26
C PHE A 60 1.89 -2.70 7.50
N ALA A 61 2.98 -3.46 7.69
CA ALA A 61 3.18 -4.33 8.85
C ALA A 61 3.22 -3.55 10.18
N GLN A 62 3.68 -2.29 10.15
CA GLN A 62 3.65 -1.39 11.30
C GLN A 62 2.29 -0.67 11.49
N GLY A 63 1.28 -0.96 10.67
CA GLY A 63 -0.03 -0.30 10.71
C GLY A 63 -0.02 1.13 10.18
N ASN A 64 1.08 1.60 9.59
CA ASN A 64 1.20 2.92 9.01
C ASN A 64 0.70 2.94 7.56
N PHE A 65 -0.62 2.75 7.42
CA PHE A 65 -1.25 2.60 6.10
C PHE A 65 -1.09 3.83 5.20
N ALA A 66 -1.08 5.04 5.76
CA ALA A 66 -0.90 6.26 4.98
C ALA A 66 0.48 6.31 4.28
N LEU A 67 1.55 5.93 4.98
CA LEU A 67 2.88 5.84 4.37
C LEU A 67 3.00 4.66 3.39
N ALA A 68 2.39 3.52 3.71
CA ALA A 68 2.34 2.37 2.79
C ALA A 68 1.66 2.74 1.45
N VAL A 69 0.49 3.39 1.50
CA VAL A 69 -0.22 3.92 0.32
C VAL A 69 0.70 4.83 -0.50
N LYS A 70 1.38 5.79 0.16
CA LYS A 70 2.29 6.72 -0.51
C LYS A 70 3.42 5.99 -1.24
N MET A 71 4.00 4.97 -0.61
CA MET A 71 5.09 4.19 -1.21
C MET A 71 4.62 3.39 -2.43
N TYR A 72 3.48 2.70 -2.36
CA TYR A 72 2.93 1.98 -3.52
C TYR A 72 2.55 2.91 -4.67
N GLN A 73 1.90 4.04 -4.38
CA GLN A 73 1.53 5.03 -5.41
C GLN A 73 2.76 5.63 -6.09
N ASN A 74 3.82 5.91 -5.32
CA ASN A 74 5.07 6.40 -5.88
C ASN A 74 5.73 5.34 -6.77
N CYS A 75 5.73 4.08 -6.34
CA CYS A 75 6.25 2.97 -7.14
C CYS A 75 5.50 2.83 -8.48
N LEU A 76 4.16 2.77 -8.42
CA LEU A 76 3.29 2.69 -9.60
C LEU A 76 3.56 3.82 -10.59
N ARG A 77 3.64 5.05 -10.10
CA ARG A 77 3.86 6.23 -10.95
C ARG A 77 5.25 6.23 -11.58
N LYS A 78 6.27 5.90 -10.79
CA LYS A 78 7.68 6.05 -11.18
C LYS A 78 8.15 4.94 -12.12
N PHE A 79 7.75 3.69 -11.87
CA PHE A 79 8.33 2.53 -12.56
C PHE A 79 7.33 1.80 -13.47
N TYR A 80 6.04 1.95 -13.23
CA TYR A 80 5.01 1.13 -13.87
C TYR A 80 3.96 1.92 -14.63
N HIS A 81 4.13 3.23 -14.81
CA HIS A 81 3.14 4.10 -15.47
C HIS A 81 1.69 3.90 -14.96
N ASN A 82 1.54 3.53 -13.69
CA ASN A 82 0.28 3.21 -13.02
C ASN A 82 -0.47 1.95 -13.54
N THR A 83 0.22 1.01 -14.20
CA THR A 83 -0.38 -0.17 -14.85
C THR A 83 0.04 -1.53 -14.29
N ASP A 84 0.83 -1.60 -13.21
CA ASP A 84 1.17 -2.88 -12.59
C ASP A 84 0.02 -3.41 -11.70
N SER A 85 -0.57 -4.54 -12.10
CA SER A 85 -1.72 -5.12 -11.41
C SER A 85 -1.39 -5.67 -10.01
N GLN A 86 -0.16 -6.12 -9.78
CA GLN A 86 0.26 -6.69 -8.50
C GLN A 86 0.47 -5.59 -7.47
N VAL A 87 1.12 -4.49 -7.84
CA VAL A 87 1.27 -3.32 -6.97
C VAL A 87 -0.07 -2.65 -6.70
N LEU A 88 -0.98 -2.62 -7.68
CA LEU A 88 -2.37 -2.17 -7.45
C LEU A 88 -3.10 -3.06 -6.44
N LEU A 89 -2.89 -4.38 -6.47
CA LEU A 89 -3.46 -5.28 -5.46
C LEU A 89 -2.91 -4.98 -4.06
N TYR A 90 -1.61 -4.74 -3.90
CA TYR A 90 -1.04 -4.36 -2.60
C TYR A 90 -1.60 -3.01 -2.10
N LEU A 91 -1.74 -2.04 -3.00
CA LEU A 91 -2.36 -0.75 -2.70
C LEU A 91 -3.82 -0.91 -2.26
N ALA A 92 -4.60 -1.73 -2.97
CA ALA A 92 -5.98 -2.01 -2.62
C ALA A 92 -6.13 -2.69 -1.25
N ARG A 93 -5.26 -3.65 -0.93
CA ARG A 93 -5.22 -4.29 0.39
C ARG A 93 -4.88 -3.30 1.50
N THR A 94 -3.95 -2.38 1.23
CA THR A 94 -3.63 -1.30 2.17
C THR A 94 -4.83 -0.39 2.43
N TYR A 95 -5.57 -0.03 1.38
CA TYR A 95 -6.82 0.72 1.54
C TYR A 95 -7.88 -0.06 2.31
N TYR A 96 -7.96 -1.38 2.11
CA TYR A 96 -8.88 -2.24 2.86
C TYR A 96 -8.57 -2.24 4.35
N GLU A 97 -7.32 -2.46 4.75
CA GLU A 97 -6.90 -2.43 6.16
C GLU A 97 -7.05 -1.03 6.79
N ALA A 98 -6.89 0.03 5.99
CA ALA A 98 -7.14 1.41 6.42
C ALA A 98 -8.64 1.77 6.50
N GLU A 99 -9.55 0.83 6.22
CA GLU A 99 -10.99 1.04 6.11
C GLU A 99 -11.41 2.10 5.07
N GLN A 100 -10.54 2.38 4.10
CA GLN A 100 -10.77 3.30 2.99
C GLN A 100 -11.45 2.57 1.83
N TRP A 101 -12.71 2.17 2.07
CA TRP A 101 -13.43 1.24 1.19
C TRP A 101 -13.59 1.75 -0.25
N GLN A 102 -13.89 3.04 -0.45
CA GLN A 102 -14.06 3.58 -1.80
C GLN A 102 -12.77 3.53 -2.61
N ASP A 103 -11.62 3.86 -2.01
CA ASP A 103 -10.33 3.85 -2.69
C ASP A 103 -9.85 2.42 -2.95
N CYS A 104 -10.14 1.48 -2.04
CA CYS A 104 -9.95 0.04 -2.24
C CYS A 104 -10.69 -0.43 -3.49
N ILE A 105 -12.00 -0.17 -3.60
CA ILE A 105 -12.84 -0.61 -4.72
C ILE A 105 -12.36 0.00 -6.04
N LYS A 106 -12.08 1.32 -6.07
CA LYS A 106 -11.54 1.99 -7.28
C LYS A 106 -10.21 1.39 -7.73
N THR A 107 -9.33 1.07 -6.78
CA THR A 107 -8.03 0.48 -7.08
C THR A 107 -8.16 -0.95 -7.62
N LEU A 108 -9.05 -1.76 -7.02
CA LEU A 108 -9.33 -3.12 -7.51
C LEU A 108 -9.97 -3.11 -8.90
N GLN A 109 -10.87 -2.18 -9.18
CA GLN A 109 -11.42 -2.01 -10.52
C GLN A 109 -10.31 -1.78 -11.55
N ARG A 110 -9.36 -0.88 -11.27
CA ARG A 110 -8.19 -0.67 -12.15
C ARG A 110 -7.37 -1.94 -12.33
N ALA A 111 -7.10 -2.68 -11.26
CA ALA A 111 -6.37 -3.94 -11.35
C ALA A 111 -7.10 -4.99 -12.20
N ILE A 112 -8.44 -5.10 -12.08
CA ILE A 112 -9.27 -6.03 -12.87
C ILE A 112 -9.19 -5.71 -14.37
N HIS A 113 -9.15 -4.43 -14.75
CA HIS A 113 -9.02 -4.04 -16.16
C HIS A 113 -7.68 -4.49 -16.76
N LEU A 114 -6.62 -4.54 -15.95
CA LEU A 114 -5.27 -4.94 -16.36
C LEU A 114 -5.10 -6.46 -16.36
N ALA A 115 -5.74 -7.15 -15.40
CA ALA A 115 -5.65 -8.59 -15.23
C ALA A 115 -7.05 -9.23 -15.12
N PRO A 116 -7.84 -9.24 -16.21
CA PRO A 116 -9.23 -9.72 -16.17
C PRO A 116 -9.34 -11.23 -15.95
N SER A 117 -8.28 -12.02 -16.06
CA SER A 117 -8.28 -13.45 -15.70
C SER A 117 -8.01 -13.70 -14.21
N ASN A 118 -7.56 -12.70 -13.45
CA ASN A 118 -7.26 -12.85 -12.04
C ASN A 118 -8.54 -12.79 -11.19
N TYR A 119 -9.02 -13.95 -10.74
CA TYR A 119 -10.26 -14.07 -9.96
C TYR A 119 -10.12 -13.52 -8.54
N THR A 120 -8.91 -13.50 -7.98
CA THR A 120 -8.64 -12.92 -6.65
C THR A 120 -9.05 -11.45 -6.60
N LEU A 121 -8.79 -10.68 -7.67
CA LEU A 121 -9.17 -9.27 -7.72
C LEU A 121 -10.68 -9.05 -7.65
N ARG A 122 -11.47 -9.94 -8.28
CA ARG A 122 -12.94 -9.88 -8.22
C ARG A 122 -13.47 -10.27 -6.86
N PHE A 123 -12.89 -11.30 -6.26
CA PHE A 123 -13.22 -11.72 -4.90
C PHE A 123 -12.97 -10.58 -3.90
N ASP A 124 -11.76 -10.01 -3.92
CA ASP A 124 -11.38 -8.89 -3.05
C ASP A 124 -12.30 -7.67 -3.27
N ALA A 125 -12.73 -7.41 -4.51
CA ALA A 125 -13.66 -6.32 -4.81
C ALA A 125 -15.05 -6.58 -4.21
N GLY A 126 -15.56 -7.81 -4.29
CA GLY A 126 -16.81 -8.21 -3.66
C GLY A 126 -16.77 -8.05 -2.14
N VAL A 127 -15.67 -8.46 -1.51
CA VAL A 127 -15.45 -8.29 -0.07
C VAL A 127 -15.40 -6.82 0.32
N ALA A 128 -14.69 -5.98 -0.45
CA ALA A 128 -14.62 -4.55 -0.23
C ALA A 128 -15.99 -3.86 -0.37
N MET A 129 -16.78 -4.24 -1.39
CA MET A 129 -18.15 -3.74 -1.57
C MET A 129 -19.06 -4.14 -0.39
N GLN A 130 -18.98 -5.38 0.09
CA GLN A 130 -19.75 -5.83 1.26
C GLN A 130 -19.42 -4.99 2.51
N LYS A 131 -18.13 -4.75 2.78
CA LYS A 131 -17.69 -3.88 3.89
C LYS A 131 -18.18 -2.45 3.71
N PHE A 132 -18.08 -1.90 2.50
CA PHE A 132 -18.55 -0.56 2.20
C PHE A 132 -20.06 -0.39 2.47
N SER A 133 -20.88 -1.32 1.97
CA SER A 133 -22.32 -1.35 2.19
C SER A 133 -22.67 -1.46 3.68
N ALA A 134 -22.02 -2.37 4.41
CA ALA A 134 -22.21 -2.53 5.85
C ALA A 134 -21.86 -1.24 6.62
N SER A 135 -20.74 -0.60 6.29
CA SER A 135 -20.32 0.66 6.94
C SER A 135 -21.30 1.81 6.69
N THR A 136 -21.91 1.86 5.50
CA THR A 136 -22.87 2.90 5.11
C THR A 136 -24.20 2.72 5.83
N LEU A 137 -24.71 1.49 5.90
CA LEU A 137 -25.94 1.17 6.63
C LEU A 137 -25.80 1.46 8.13
N GLN A 138 -24.65 1.12 8.72
CA GLN A 138 -24.39 1.40 10.14
C GLN A 138 -24.36 2.90 10.44
N LYS A 139 -23.74 3.70 9.56
CA LYS A 139 -23.74 5.17 9.69
C LYS A 139 -25.15 5.75 9.59
N ALA A 140 -25.94 5.30 8.60
CA ALA A 140 -27.32 5.76 8.42
C ALA A 140 -28.20 5.47 9.65
N LYS A 141 -28.06 4.27 10.25
CA LYS A 141 -28.79 3.91 11.47
C LYS A 141 -28.44 4.83 12.64
N ARG A 142 -27.15 5.08 12.89
CA ARG A 142 -26.70 5.96 13.98
C ARG A 142 -27.27 7.38 13.84
N THR A 143 -27.23 7.94 12.63
CA THR A 143 -27.77 9.28 12.37
C THR A 143 -29.28 9.35 12.60
N ALA A 144 -30.03 8.32 12.21
CA ALA A 144 -31.47 8.24 12.46
C ALA A 144 -31.78 8.17 13.97
N ASP A 145 -31.02 7.37 14.71
CA ASP A 145 -31.16 7.25 16.17
C ASP A 145 -30.86 8.60 16.87
N GLU A 146 -29.79 9.30 16.49
CA GLU A 146 -29.43 10.63 17.03
C GLU A 146 -30.52 11.68 16.77
N LEU A 147 -31.06 11.73 15.55
CA LEU A 147 -32.15 12.65 15.19
C LEU A 147 -33.42 12.36 15.99
N SER A 148 -33.73 11.09 16.25
CA SER A 148 -34.92 10.70 17.03
C SER A 148 -34.86 11.14 18.50
N ILE A 149 -33.67 11.21 19.08
CA ILE A 149 -33.46 11.69 20.45
C ILE A 149 -33.62 13.21 20.51
N LEU A 150 -33.14 13.92 19.49
CA LEU A 150 -33.24 15.39 19.42
C LEU A 150 -34.67 15.89 19.20
N THR A 151 -35.54 15.09 18.59
CA THR A 151 -36.96 15.47 18.37
C THR A 151 -37.89 15.11 19.52
N GLN A 152 -37.38 14.42 20.56
CA GLN A 152 -38.15 14.03 21.76
C GLN A 152 -37.90 14.94 22.98
N ASN A 153 -37.03 15.95 22.87
CA ASN A 153 -36.79 16.99 23.88
C ASN A 153 -37.30 18.36 23.40
#